data_AF-A0A9X4BQ87-F1
#
_entry.id   AF-A0A9X4BQ87-F1
#
_cell.length_a   1.000
_cell.length_b   1.000
_cell.length_c   1.000
_cell.angle_alpha   90.00
_cell.angle_beta   90.00
_cell.angle_gamma   90.00
#
_symmetry.space_group_name_H-M   'P 1'
#
loop_
_entity.id
_entity.type
_entity.pdbx_description
1 polymer ?
#
loop_
_entity_poly.entity_id
_entity_poly.type
_entity_poly.pdbx_seq_one_letter_code
_entity_poly.pdbx_strand_id
1 'polypeptide(L)'
;MGHSWKEDRTKKRLTTRYEEVRKVDIRDYTRETSLDNIAVNRAYRVNGAHVYIDIVNLQDMLNCTNVEGETCHKRALRFLNQHYRAVHRLLVESETVRVDFHNQRLHAVVTKPYGDADERARIERAVAIAQLTIDVLAETGDTDEHIPNAQVRVGIDSGLALAVNNGRRASREPLFLGSPANQAAKCAGHGVAEGIYLTHGARALLELPALSGDKDRTTPLTQDQVAACVEAAGLGVSKTRIIELWKEEQEDLPIGEFEFSRPTPPISDLDFSLLSAAKSKRFEGVSLYADIDGFTNFVDKHLDEDPQHLVRALHVLRSELDAVVHLDFAGRRIRFIGDCLQGVLLEGTSKETDTEATVSTAVQCAGALRSSFAVAIDYLNSEGSITEELGLAIGFELGPLALSRLGMKGSLVRCATGRAVLASEAEQRQCDGVQTAIGEKAYNAGTDAVRRVFASDRKVANLDYAAAVEELAASGDPVAKAVLAAHYAEAAPAVVPGLEQPIRPHSDIH
;
A
#
# COMPACT_ATOMS: atom_id res chain seq x y z
N MET A 1 6.49 -20.88 15.99
CA MET A 1 5.53 -20.13 16.81
C MET A 1 4.23 -20.07 16.03
N GLY A 2 3.10 -20.43 16.62
CA GLY A 2 1.82 -20.47 15.90
C GLY A 2 1.29 -19.06 15.60
N HIS A 3 0.77 -18.86 14.39
CA HIS A 3 0.07 -17.64 14.01
C HIS A 3 -1.23 -17.55 14.80
N SER A 4 -1.42 -16.47 15.57
CA SER A 4 -2.63 -16.31 16.37
C SER A 4 -2.95 -14.87 16.68
N TRP A 5 -4.24 -14.54 16.67
CA TRP A 5 -4.76 -13.26 17.10
C TRP A 5 -5.37 -13.34 18.51
N LYS A 6 -5.21 -12.28 19.31
CA LYS A 6 -5.81 -12.18 20.66
C LYS A 6 -6.22 -10.73 20.94
N GLU A 7 -7.48 -10.55 21.33
CA GLU A 7 -8.06 -9.24 21.65
C GLU A 7 -7.28 -8.49 22.73
N ASP A 8 -6.86 -9.17 23.80
CA ASP A 8 -6.07 -8.55 24.88
C ASP A 8 -4.73 -7.97 24.41
N ARG A 9 -4.09 -8.62 23.42
CA ARG A 9 -2.85 -8.11 22.82
C ARG A 9 -3.14 -6.88 21.99
N THR A 10 -4.21 -6.89 21.21
CA THR A 10 -4.72 -5.73 20.46
C THR A 10 -5.00 -4.55 21.40
N LYS A 11 -5.80 -4.72 22.46
CA LYS A 11 -6.10 -3.65 23.43
C LYS A 11 -4.85 -2.99 24.03
N LYS A 12 -3.84 -3.80 24.39
CA LYS A 12 -2.54 -3.30 24.89
C LYS A 12 -1.78 -2.49 23.84
N ARG A 13 -1.76 -2.95 22.58
CA ARG A 13 -1.15 -2.22 21.46
C ARG A 13 -1.88 -0.90 21.23
N LEU A 14 -3.20 -0.91 21.15
CA LEU A 14 -4.04 0.27 20.92
C LEU A 14 -3.80 1.35 21.97
N THR A 15 -3.83 0.99 23.25
CA THR A 15 -3.53 1.92 24.36
C THR A 15 -2.17 2.58 24.16
N THR A 16 -1.14 1.78 23.85
CA THR A 16 0.21 2.29 23.60
C THR A 16 0.25 3.25 22.41
N ARG A 17 -0.44 2.92 21.31
CA ARG A 17 -0.45 3.76 20.09
C ARG A 17 -1.23 5.04 20.26
N TYR A 18 -2.33 5.00 20.99
CA TYR A 18 -3.10 6.19 21.27
C TYR A 18 -2.32 7.19 22.14
N GLU A 19 -1.58 6.73 23.15
CA GLU A 19 -0.74 7.61 23.97
C GLU A 19 0.31 8.37 23.15
N GLU A 20 0.87 7.77 22.09
CA GLU A 20 1.82 8.44 21.19
C GLU A 20 1.21 9.66 20.47
N VAL A 21 -0.11 9.67 20.28
CA VAL A 21 -0.86 10.70 19.53
C VAL A 21 -1.97 11.35 20.35
N ARG A 22 -2.02 11.14 21.68
CA ARG A 22 -3.04 11.74 22.55
C ARG A 22 -3.06 13.26 22.38
N LYS A 23 -1.88 13.88 22.29
CA LYS A 23 -1.69 15.29 21.93
C LYS A 23 -1.08 15.42 20.54
N VAL A 24 -1.86 15.96 19.60
CA VAL A 24 -1.44 16.22 18.23
C VAL A 24 -1.16 17.72 18.01
N ASP A 25 -0.02 18.02 17.42
CA ASP A 25 0.46 19.35 17.03
C ASP A 25 0.14 19.59 15.54
N ILE A 26 -0.86 20.43 15.25
CA ILE A 26 -1.23 20.80 13.88
C ILE A 26 -0.63 22.17 13.57
N ARG A 27 0.07 22.27 12.45
CA ARG A 27 0.73 23.51 11.99
C ARG A 27 0.38 23.79 10.54
N ASP A 28 0.58 25.02 10.11
CA ASP A 28 0.46 25.35 8.68
C ASP A 28 1.82 25.18 7.99
N TYR A 29 1.80 24.66 6.77
CA TYR A 29 2.99 24.50 5.96
C TYR A 29 3.39 25.83 5.32
N THR A 30 4.63 26.22 5.53
CA THR A 30 5.19 27.47 5.02
C THR A 30 6.51 27.21 4.32
N ARG A 31 7.11 28.25 3.73
CA ARG A 31 8.41 28.17 3.05
C ARG A 31 9.54 27.61 3.93
N GLU A 32 9.48 27.83 5.25
CA GLU A 32 10.51 27.40 6.20
C GLU A 32 10.26 25.98 6.75
N THR A 33 9.13 25.37 6.40
CA THR A 33 8.73 24.06 6.90
C THR A 33 9.35 22.94 6.05
N SER A 34 9.91 21.92 6.70
CA SER A 34 10.26 20.65 6.05
C SER A 34 9.17 19.60 6.30
N LEU A 35 8.82 18.85 5.25
CA LEU A 35 7.95 17.68 5.33
C LEU A 35 8.73 16.37 5.52
N ASP A 36 10.04 16.45 5.72
CA ASP A 36 10.86 15.28 6.00
C ASP A 36 10.77 14.91 7.48
N ASN A 37 10.66 13.60 7.78
CA ASN A 37 10.69 13.08 9.15
C ASN A 37 9.67 13.74 10.10
N ILE A 38 8.45 14.00 9.61
CA ILE A 38 7.35 14.52 10.43
C ILE A 38 7.18 13.65 11.69
N ALA A 39 7.10 14.28 12.87
CA ALA A 39 6.89 13.56 14.11
C ALA A 39 5.52 12.84 14.10
N VAL A 40 5.44 11.69 14.78
CA VAL A 40 4.21 10.87 14.81
C VAL A 40 2.99 11.66 15.28
N ASN A 41 3.18 12.59 16.21
CA ASN A 41 2.13 13.44 16.77
C ASN A 41 2.09 14.85 16.16
N ARG A 42 2.69 15.05 14.98
CA ARG A 42 2.63 16.32 14.25
C ARG A 42 2.02 16.13 12.87
N ALA A 43 1.27 17.12 12.43
CA ALA A 43 0.82 17.20 11.05
C ALA A 43 0.86 18.63 10.53
N TYR A 44 0.91 18.79 9.22
CA TYR A 44 0.92 20.10 8.56
C TYR A 44 -0.26 20.25 7.61
N ARG A 45 -0.99 21.36 7.71
CA ARG A 45 -1.94 21.79 6.69
C ARG A 45 -1.18 22.30 5.48
N VAL A 46 -1.43 21.70 4.33
CA VAL A 46 -0.74 22.00 3.06
C VAL A 46 -1.78 22.30 2.00
N ASN A 47 -1.74 23.51 1.45
CA ASN A 47 -2.42 23.82 0.19
C ASN A 47 -1.51 23.42 -0.96
N GLY A 48 -1.94 22.44 -1.75
CA GLY A 48 -1.10 21.85 -2.79
C GLY A 48 -1.90 21.28 -3.95
N ALA A 49 -1.30 21.28 -5.14
CA ALA A 49 -1.81 20.52 -6.26
C ALA A 49 -1.20 19.10 -6.22
N HIS A 50 -2.05 18.09 -6.10
CA HIS A 50 -1.69 16.69 -6.03
C HIS A 50 -1.65 16.11 -7.43
N VAL A 51 -0.52 15.49 -7.78
CA VAL A 51 -0.29 14.87 -9.09
C VAL A 51 -0.10 13.38 -8.88
N TYR A 52 -1.03 12.59 -9.42
CA TYR A 52 -0.90 11.15 -9.50
C TYR A 52 -0.59 10.73 -10.93
N ILE A 53 0.57 10.10 -11.11
CA ILE A 53 1.04 9.58 -12.39
C ILE A 53 0.89 8.06 -12.34
N ASP A 54 0.12 7.49 -13.26
CA ASP A 54 -0.06 6.05 -13.43
C ASP A 54 0.63 5.58 -14.72
N ILE A 55 1.55 4.62 -14.57
CA ILE A 55 2.23 3.94 -15.68
C ILE A 55 1.39 2.75 -16.11
N VAL A 56 0.52 2.96 -17.10
CA VAL A 56 -0.58 2.04 -17.41
C VAL A 56 -0.13 0.73 -18.06
N ASN A 57 1.09 0.69 -18.61
CA ASN A 57 1.65 -0.50 -19.26
C ASN A 57 2.49 -1.41 -18.33
N LEU A 58 2.41 -1.24 -17.00
CA LEU A 58 2.99 -2.24 -16.07
C LEU A 58 2.34 -3.62 -16.22
N GLN A 59 1.03 -3.67 -16.47
CA GLN A 59 0.34 -4.94 -16.67
C GLN A 59 0.88 -5.68 -17.89
N ASP A 60 1.22 -4.97 -18.97
CA ASP A 60 1.83 -5.56 -20.15
C ASP A 60 3.22 -6.12 -19.84
N MET A 61 4.01 -5.42 -19.03
CA MET A 61 5.30 -5.93 -18.55
C MET A 61 5.15 -7.20 -17.73
N LEU A 62 4.13 -7.29 -16.88
CA LEU A 62 3.83 -8.51 -16.13
C LEU A 62 3.27 -9.64 -17.00
N ASN A 63 2.81 -9.33 -18.21
CA ASN A 63 2.29 -10.27 -19.20
C ASN A 63 3.19 -10.41 -20.45
N CYS A 64 4.45 -9.96 -20.38
CA CYS A 64 5.39 -10.07 -21.50
C CYS A 64 5.76 -11.53 -21.85
N THR A 65 5.40 -12.48 -20.98
CA THR A 65 5.50 -13.93 -21.19
C THR A 65 4.22 -14.61 -20.71
N ASN A 66 3.84 -15.74 -21.32
CA ASN A 66 2.65 -16.51 -20.92
C ASN A 66 2.69 -16.90 -19.43
N VAL A 67 3.84 -17.45 -19.01
CA VAL A 67 4.11 -17.81 -17.62
C VAL A 67 4.76 -16.61 -16.91
N GLU A 68 4.34 -16.35 -15.67
CA GLU A 68 4.93 -15.33 -14.81
C GLU A 68 6.27 -15.80 -14.19
N GLY A 69 7.30 -15.90 -15.03
CA GLY A 69 8.65 -16.35 -14.67
C GLY A 69 9.58 -15.24 -14.18
N GLU A 70 10.85 -15.58 -13.96
CA GLU A 70 11.87 -14.61 -13.53
C GLU A 70 12.10 -13.50 -14.55
N THR A 71 12.19 -13.84 -15.84
CA THR A 71 12.42 -12.84 -16.91
C THR A 71 11.37 -11.73 -16.90
N CYS A 72 10.10 -12.10 -16.73
CA CYS A 72 8.99 -11.15 -16.59
C CYS A 72 9.23 -10.19 -15.40
N HIS A 73 9.54 -10.72 -14.22
CA HIS A 73 9.78 -9.89 -13.04
C HIS A 73 11.05 -9.03 -13.13
N LYS A 74 12.14 -9.54 -13.71
CA LYS A 74 13.37 -8.76 -13.93
C LYS A 74 13.08 -7.57 -14.84
N ARG A 75 12.38 -7.79 -15.94
CA ARG A 75 11.98 -6.73 -16.88
C ARG A 75 11.02 -5.74 -16.23
N ALA A 76 10.01 -6.19 -15.50
CA ALA A 76 9.08 -5.31 -14.78
C ALA A 76 9.80 -4.44 -13.73
N LEU A 77 10.75 -5.00 -12.97
CA LEU A 77 11.54 -4.24 -12.00
C LEU A 77 12.49 -3.25 -12.69
N ARG A 78 13.14 -3.64 -13.80
CA ARG A 78 14.00 -2.74 -14.59
C ARG A 78 13.19 -1.58 -15.19
N PHE A 79 12.04 -1.89 -15.79
CA PHE A 79 11.08 -0.92 -16.30
C PHE A 79 10.68 0.12 -15.24
N LEU A 80 10.19 -0.34 -14.09
CA LEU A 80 9.83 0.57 -13.00
C LEU A 80 11.04 1.40 -12.53
N ASN A 81 12.21 0.78 -12.38
CA ASN A 81 13.40 1.49 -11.91
C ASN A 81 13.88 2.59 -12.87
N GLN A 82 13.92 2.31 -14.18
CA GLN A 82 14.34 3.28 -15.19
C GLN A 82 13.44 4.52 -15.19
N HIS A 83 12.12 4.32 -15.23
CA HIS A 83 11.16 5.40 -15.22
C HIS A 83 11.12 6.14 -13.87
N TYR A 84 11.24 5.43 -12.75
CA TYR A 84 11.33 6.06 -11.43
C TYR A 84 12.51 7.01 -11.30
N ARG A 85 13.69 6.62 -11.82
CA ARG A 85 14.89 7.47 -11.83
C ARG A 85 14.66 8.75 -12.65
N ALA A 86 14.03 8.62 -13.82
CA ALA A 86 13.70 9.76 -14.68
C ALA A 86 12.73 10.73 -13.99
N VAL A 87 11.62 10.23 -13.43
CA VAL A 87 10.67 11.10 -12.74
C VAL A 87 11.26 11.68 -11.45
N HIS A 88 12.12 10.95 -10.72
CA HIS A 88 12.82 11.52 -9.58
C HIS A 88 13.64 12.76 -9.97
N ARG A 89 14.42 12.70 -11.06
CA ARG A 89 15.17 13.87 -11.56
C ARG A 89 14.24 15.03 -11.90
N LEU A 90 13.14 14.75 -12.58
CA LEU A 90 12.12 15.74 -12.92
C LEU A 90 11.54 16.42 -11.67
N LEU A 91 11.16 15.66 -10.65
CA LEU A 91 10.59 16.22 -9.42
C LEU A 91 11.61 17.08 -8.66
N VAL A 92 12.89 16.67 -8.63
CA VAL A 92 13.97 17.47 -8.02
C VAL A 92 14.17 18.78 -8.77
N GLU A 93 14.33 18.74 -10.09
CA GLU A 93 14.57 19.94 -10.92
C GLU A 93 13.36 20.89 -10.93
N SER A 94 12.15 20.37 -10.77
CA SER A 94 10.92 21.17 -10.68
C SER A 94 10.56 21.62 -9.25
N GLU A 95 11.39 21.28 -8.25
CA GLU A 95 11.16 21.56 -6.83
C GLU A 95 9.81 21.03 -6.30
N THR A 96 9.41 19.86 -6.78
CA THR A 96 8.15 19.21 -6.46
C THR A 96 8.34 18.17 -5.36
N VAL A 97 7.42 18.13 -4.39
CA VAL A 97 7.51 17.17 -3.28
C VAL A 97 7.07 15.80 -3.79
N ARG A 98 8.00 14.84 -3.77
CA ARG A 98 7.67 13.42 -3.99
C ARG A 98 7.07 12.84 -2.71
N VAL A 99 5.89 12.23 -2.81
CA VAL A 99 5.21 11.59 -1.67
C VAL A 99 5.52 10.11 -1.64
N ASP A 100 5.17 9.38 -2.70
CA ASP A 100 5.41 7.93 -2.77
C ASP A 100 5.50 7.46 -4.23
N PHE A 101 6.07 6.27 -4.40
CA PHE A 101 6.05 5.45 -5.60
C PHE A 101 5.48 4.07 -5.24
N HIS A 102 4.17 3.94 -5.46
CA HIS A 102 3.42 2.71 -5.32
C HIS A 102 3.33 1.97 -6.64
N ASN A 103 4.34 1.16 -6.93
CA ASN A 103 4.37 0.29 -8.12
C ASN A 103 4.18 1.12 -9.41
N GLN A 104 3.08 0.97 -10.16
CA GLN A 104 2.87 1.80 -11.34
C GLN A 104 2.46 3.25 -11.03
N ARG A 105 2.05 3.55 -9.79
CA ARG A 105 1.55 4.88 -9.40
C ARG A 105 2.59 5.68 -8.62
N LEU A 106 2.73 6.93 -8.99
CA LEU A 106 3.57 7.92 -8.32
C LEU A 106 2.66 9.04 -7.81
N HIS A 107 2.85 9.45 -6.56
CA HIS A 107 2.21 10.63 -5.99
C HIS A 107 3.22 11.74 -5.71
N ALA A 108 2.98 12.92 -6.27
CA ALA A 108 3.72 14.14 -6.02
C ALA A 108 2.79 15.30 -5.63
N VAL A 109 3.33 16.31 -4.97
CA VAL A 109 2.59 17.52 -4.55
C VAL A 109 3.37 18.77 -4.94
N VAL A 110 2.71 19.64 -5.69
CA VAL A 110 3.18 20.99 -6.02
C VAL A 110 2.70 21.93 -4.93
N THR A 111 3.62 22.42 -4.11
CA THR A 111 3.32 23.31 -2.97
C THR A 111 3.70 24.78 -3.23
N LYS A 112 4.31 25.07 -4.38
CA LYS A 112 4.76 26.41 -4.77
C LYS A 112 3.93 26.93 -5.96
N PRO A 113 3.59 28.22 -5.97
CA PRO A 113 3.77 29.22 -4.90
C PRO A 113 3.02 28.86 -3.61
N TYR A 114 3.54 29.34 -2.47
CA TYR A 114 3.04 29.02 -1.12
C TYR A 114 1.80 29.84 -0.76
N GLY A 115 0.94 29.32 0.11
CA GLY A 115 -0.25 30.01 0.61
C GLY A 115 -1.47 29.87 -0.30
N ASP A 116 -2.58 30.48 0.09
CA ASP A 116 -3.89 30.06 -0.43
C ASP A 116 -4.24 30.75 -1.76
N ALA A 117 -3.71 31.96 -1.98
CA ALA A 117 -4.08 32.84 -3.08
C ALA A 117 -3.74 32.33 -4.49
N ASP A 118 -2.80 31.39 -4.59
CA ASP A 118 -2.18 31.00 -5.86
C ASP A 118 -2.49 29.55 -6.27
N GLU A 119 -3.70 29.07 -5.93
CA GLU A 119 -4.11 27.71 -6.24
C GLU A 119 -4.10 27.40 -7.74
N ARG A 120 -4.58 28.35 -8.57
CA ARG A 120 -4.52 28.25 -10.03
C ARG A 120 -3.09 28.04 -10.54
N ALA A 121 -2.12 28.81 -10.03
CA ALA A 121 -0.72 28.71 -10.43
C ALA A 121 -0.12 27.34 -10.07
N ARG A 122 -0.52 26.75 -8.93
CA ARG A 122 -0.11 25.38 -8.56
C ARG A 122 -0.65 24.34 -9.54
N ILE A 123 -1.90 24.49 -10.00
CA ILE A 123 -2.50 23.60 -11.00
C ILE A 123 -1.80 23.74 -12.35
N GLU A 124 -1.56 24.96 -12.82
CA GLU A 124 -0.84 25.21 -14.08
C GLU A 124 0.56 24.56 -14.02
N ARG A 125 1.26 24.72 -12.90
CA ARG A 125 2.56 24.08 -12.65
C ARG A 125 2.45 22.55 -12.60
N ALA A 126 1.42 22.00 -11.97
CA ALA A 126 1.15 20.57 -11.93
C ALA A 126 0.88 19.98 -13.33
N VAL A 127 0.11 20.67 -14.16
CA VAL A 127 -0.13 20.28 -15.57
C VAL A 127 1.17 20.32 -16.37
N ALA A 128 1.99 21.36 -16.18
CA ALA A 128 3.28 21.45 -16.85
C ALA A 128 4.24 20.31 -16.45
N ILE A 129 4.28 19.98 -15.15
CA ILE A 129 5.06 18.84 -14.63
C ILE A 129 4.54 17.51 -15.21
N ALA A 130 3.22 17.35 -15.29
CA ALA A 130 2.60 16.17 -15.88
C ALA A 130 2.95 16.01 -17.36
N GLN A 131 2.91 17.10 -18.14
CA GLN A 131 3.29 17.05 -19.56
C GLN A 131 4.79 16.74 -19.72
N LEU A 132 5.66 17.41 -18.96
CA LEU A 132 7.09 17.11 -18.97
C LEU A 132 7.36 15.65 -18.59
N THR A 133 6.59 15.08 -17.67
CA THR A 133 6.71 13.68 -17.28
C THR A 133 6.34 12.74 -18.44
N ILE A 134 5.22 13.01 -19.13
CA ILE A 134 4.81 12.24 -20.33
C ILE A 134 5.92 12.29 -21.38
N ASP A 135 6.44 13.48 -21.67
CA ASP A 135 7.45 13.69 -22.70
C ASP A 135 8.78 12.99 -22.39
N VAL A 136 9.22 13.02 -21.12
CA VAL A 136 10.44 12.32 -20.66
C VAL A 136 10.24 10.81 -20.68
N LEU A 137 9.09 10.33 -20.20
CA LEU A 137 8.82 8.90 -20.11
C LEU A 137 8.64 8.23 -21.47
N ALA A 138 8.32 9.01 -22.50
CA ALA A 138 8.35 8.60 -23.91
C ALA A 138 9.77 8.34 -24.48
N GLU A 139 10.84 8.62 -23.73
CA GLU A 139 12.24 8.45 -24.16
C GLU A 139 13.12 7.69 -23.15
N THR A 140 12.52 7.04 -22.15
CA THR A 140 13.27 6.38 -21.05
C THR A 140 13.14 4.86 -21.06
N GLY A 141 12.67 4.28 -22.16
CA GLY A 141 12.79 2.85 -22.44
C GLY A 141 14.20 2.46 -22.85
N ASP A 142 14.41 1.16 -23.01
CA ASP A 142 15.69 0.55 -23.36
C ASP A 142 15.44 -0.69 -24.23
N THR A 143 15.60 -0.52 -25.53
CA THR A 143 15.32 -1.58 -26.52
C THR A 143 16.21 -2.81 -26.32
N ASP A 144 17.47 -2.61 -25.96
CA ASP A 144 18.44 -3.71 -25.80
C ASP A 144 18.03 -4.59 -24.60
N GLU A 145 17.54 -3.96 -23.53
CA GLU A 145 17.01 -4.63 -22.34
C GLU A 145 15.53 -5.06 -22.47
N HIS A 146 14.91 -4.82 -23.63
CA HIS A 146 13.49 -5.09 -23.90
C HIS A 146 12.53 -4.35 -22.94
N ILE A 147 12.87 -3.10 -22.64
CA ILE A 147 12.10 -2.20 -21.78
C ILE A 147 11.40 -1.17 -22.67
N PRO A 148 10.06 -1.14 -22.72
CA PRO A 148 9.33 -0.13 -23.50
C PRO A 148 9.38 1.22 -22.78
N ASN A 149 9.02 2.28 -23.51
CA ASN A 149 8.67 3.55 -22.90
C ASN A 149 7.43 3.41 -22.02
N ALA A 150 7.31 4.24 -20.99
CA ALA A 150 6.14 4.24 -20.12
C ALA A 150 4.97 4.98 -20.80
N GLN A 151 3.80 4.35 -20.78
CA GLN A 151 2.53 4.97 -21.15
C GLN A 151 1.92 5.58 -19.91
N VAL A 152 1.51 6.84 -20.00
CA VAL A 152 1.26 7.64 -18.80
C VAL A 152 -0.14 8.24 -18.81
N ARG A 153 -0.85 8.00 -17.71
CA ARG A 153 -2.09 8.67 -17.37
C ARG A 153 -1.91 9.47 -16.10
N VAL A 154 -2.33 10.73 -16.10
CA VAL A 154 -2.15 11.62 -14.95
C VAL A 154 -3.50 12.12 -14.44
N GLY A 155 -3.71 12.04 -13.14
CA GLY A 155 -4.81 12.68 -12.43
C GLY A 155 -4.30 13.82 -11.56
N ILE A 156 -4.96 14.98 -11.60
CA ILE A 156 -4.59 16.15 -10.82
C ILE A 156 -5.82 16.73 -10.13
N ASP A 157 -5.64 17.07 -8.87
CA ASP A 157 -6.57 17.88 -8.08
C ASP A 157 -5.78 18.88 -7.22
N SER A 158 -6.44 19.88 -6.67
CA SER A 158 -5.83 20.84 -5.76
C SER A 158 -6.74 21.11 -4.57
N GLY A 159 -6.11 21.40 -3.43
CA GLY A 159 -6.81 21.89 -2.26
C GLY A 159 -5.99 21.73 -1.00
N LEU A 160 -6.68 21.82 0.12
CA LEU A 160 -6.12 21.56 1.43
C LEU A 160 -5.94 20.05 1.66
N ALA A 161 -4.77 19.68 2.17
CA ALA A 161 -4.50 18.35 2.67
C ALA A 161 -3.67 18.41 3.95
N LEU A 162 -3.74 17.36 4.75
CA LEU A 162 -2.97 17.20 5.97
C LEU A 162 -1.76 16.29 5.70
N ALA A 163 -0.56 16.85 5.73
CA ALA A 163 0.68 16.10 5.64
C ALA A 163 1.02 15.48 7.00
N VAL A 164 1.09 14.15 7.03
CA VAL A 164 1.45 13.31 8.18
C VAL A 164 2.63 12.43 7.82
N ASN A 165 3.21 11.75 8.81
CA ASN A 165 4.25 10.76 8.54
C ASN A 165 3.66 9.47 7.93
N ASN A 166 4.26 8.94 6.84
CA ASN A 166 3.83 7.70 6.18
C ASN A 166 4.23 6.41 6.93
N GLY A 167 4.98 6.49 8.04
CA GLY A 167 5.22 5.34 8.90
C GLY A 167 6.45 5.41 9.79
N ARG A 168 7.01 4.24 10.12
CA ARG A 168 8.11 4.12 11.09
C ARG A 168 9.44 3.78 10.42
N ARG A 169 10.54 4.19 11.08
CA ARG A 169 11.95 3.90 10.72
C ARG A 169 12.31 4.38 9.31
N ALA A 170 12.87 3.52 8.46
CA ALA A 170 13.31 3.82 7.09
C ALA A 170 12.16 4.07 6.09
N SER A 171 11.01 4.58 6.56
CA SER A 171 9.79 4.90 5.80
C SER A 171 9.14 6.12 6.46
N ARG A 172 9.83 7.26 6.42
CA ARG A 172 9.43 8.55 7.01
C ARG A 172 9.09 9.61 5.96
N GLU A 173 8.81 9.16 4.73
CA GLU A 173 8.28 10.03 3.69
C GLU A 173 6.93 10.61 4.17
N PRO A 174 6.57 11.83 3.74
CA PRO A 174 5.26 12.37 4.07
C PRO A 174 4.17 11.55 3.39
N LEU A 175 2.98 11.56 3.98
CA LEU A 175 1.74 11.16 3.36
C LEU A 175 0.76 12.33 3.48
N PHE A 176 -0.10 12.51 2.49
CA PHE A 176 -1.13 13.54 2.52
C PHE A 176 -2.53 12.95 2.65
N LEU A 177 -3.30 13.47 3.60
CA LEU A 177 -4.69 13.11 3.83
C LEU A 177 -5.57 14.28 3.36
N GLY A 178 -6.44 14.04 2.40
CA GLY A 178 -7.39 15.04 1.92
C GLY A 178 -8.04 14.61 0.62
N SER A 179 -9.21 15.18 0.33
CA SER A 179 -9.87 15.06 -0.98
C SER A 179 -8.90 15.18 -2.17
N PRO A 180 -7.98 16.18 -2.25
CA PRO A 180 -7.20 16.36 -3.47
C PRO A 180 -6.27 15.18 -3.80
N ALA A 181 -5.64 14.56 -2.78
CA ALA A 181 -4.81 13.37 -3.02
C ALA A 181 -5.64 12.21 -3.58
N ASN A 182 -6.80 11.96 -2.97
CA ASN A 182 -7.67 10.84 -3.33
C ASN A 182 -8.35 11.05 -4.69
N GLN A 183 -8.86 12.24 -4.99
CA GLN A 183 -9.49 12.51 -6.27
C GLN A 183 -8.47 12.47 -7.41
N ALA A 184 -7.26 13.00 -7.21
CA ALA A 184 -6.17 12.84 -8.16
C ALA A 184 -5.85 11.35 -8.41
N ALA A 185 -5.76 10.53 -7.35
CA ALA A 185 -5.55 9.09 -7.47
C ALA A 185 -6.68 8.37 -8.22
N LYS A 186 -7.95 8.71 -7.94
CA LYS A 186 -9.13 8.18 -8.63
C LYS A 186 -9.16 8.56 -10.10
N CYS A 187 -8.78 9.80 -10.43
CA CYS A 187 -8.64 10.24 -11.82
C CYS A 187 -7.54 9.47 -12.55
N ALA A 188 -6.37 9.31 -11.93
CA ALA A 188 -5.25 8.58 -12.52
C ALA A 188 -5.58 7.08 -12.71
N GLY A 189 -6.18 6.44 -11.70
CA GLY A 189 -6.50 5.00 -11.73
C GLY A 189 -7.83 4.63 -12.40
N HIS A 190 -8.55 5.57 -13.02
CA HIS A 190 -9.87 5.31 -13.60
C HIS A 190 -9.84 4.37 -14.82
N GLY A 191 -8.74 4.36 -15.57
CA GLY A 191 -8.62 3.55 -16.79
C GLY A 191 -7.21 3.62 -17.36
N VAL A 192 -7.05 3.11 -18.58
CA VAL A 192 -5.73 3.02 -19.25
C VAL A 192 -5.49 4.08 -20.31
N ALA A 193 -6.49 4.93 -20.61
CA ALA A 193 -6.34 5.99 -21.60
C ALA A 193 -5.33 7.04 -21.12
N GLU A 194 -4.27 7.23 -21.89
CA GLU A 194 -3.20 8.20 -21.63
C GLU A 194 -3.72 9.65 -21.59
N GLY A 195 -2.89 10.55 -21.03
CA GLY A 195 -3.16 11.98 -20.99
C GLY A 195 -3.32 12.55 -19.58
N ILE A 196 -3.63 13.85 -19.51
CA ILE A 196 -3.74 14.61 -18.26
C ILE A 196 -5.22 14.88 -17.97
N TYR A 197 -5.69 14.45 -16.80
CA TYR A 197 -7.08 14.56 -16.36
C TYR A 197 -7.13 15.42 -15.10
N LEU A 198 -8.02 16.41 -15.11
CA LEU A 198 -8.27 17.31 -14.00
C LEU A 198 -9.65 17.03 -13.42
N THR A 199 -9.77 17.03 -12.10
CA THR A 199 -11.06 17.03 -11.39
C THR A 199 -11.91 18.24 -11.79
N HIS A 200 -13.21 18.19 -11.50
CA HIS A 200 -14.11 19.33 -11.73
C HIS A 200 -13.63 20.62 -11.05
N GLY A 201 -13.15 20.53 -9.80
CA GLY A 201 -12.62 21.68 -9.05
C GLY A 201 -11.39 22.28 -9.72
N ALA A 202 -10.42 21.45 -10.10
CA ALA A 202 -9.22 21.91 -10.79
C ALA A 202 -9.52 22.52 -12.17
N ARG A 203 -10.49 21.96 -12.90
CA ARG A 203 -10.97 22.53 -14.18
C ARG A 203 -11.58 23.92 -14.00
N ALA A 204 -12.38 24.11 -12.95
CA ALA A 204 -13.03 25.38 -12.66
C ALA A 204 -12.01 26.49 -12.34
N LEU A 205 -10.93 26.16 -11.62
CA LEU A 205 -9.84 27.11 -11.31
C LEU A 205 -9.08 27.60 -12.55
N LEU A 206 -9.00 26.76 -13.58
CA LEU A 206 -8.45 27.10 -14.90
C LEU A 206 -9.49 27.72 -15.85
N GLU A 207 -10.73 27.95 -15.38
CA GLU A 207 -11.85 28.47 -16.19
C GLU A 207 -12.15 27.62 -17.43
N LEU A 208 -11.92 26.31 -17.34
CA LEU A 208 -12.23 25.36 -18.42
C LEU A 208 -13.73 25.04 -18.46
N PRO A 209 -14.27 24.60 -19.62
CA PRO A 209 -15.66 24.19 -19.72
C PRO A 209 -16.03 23.13 -18.68
N ALA A 210 -17.15 23.36 -17.98
CA ALA A 210 -17.66 22.43 -16.99
C ALA A 210 -18.03 21.08 -17.64
N LEU A 211 -17.70 20.00 -16.94
CA LEU A 211 -18.05 18.63 -17.31
C LEU A 211 -19.17 18.13 -16.40
N SER A 212 -19.85 17.05 -16.79
CA SER A 212 -20.94 16.45 -16.01
C SER A 212 -20.67 14.99 -15.67
N GLY A 213 -21.13 14.54 -14.49
CA GLY A 213 -20.88 13.18 -14.00
C GLY A 213 -19.38 12.86 -13.90
N ASP A 214 -19.00 11.63 -14.22
CA ASP A 214 -17.60 11.16 -14.19
C ASP A 214 -16.77 11.58 -15.43
N LYS A 215 -17.21 12.63 -16.15
CA LYS A 215 -16.52 13.07 -17.37
C LYS A 215 -15.16 13.71 -17.10
N ASP A 216 -14.91 14.22 -15.90
CA ASP A 216 -13.58 14.68 -15.47
C ASP A 216 -12.53 13.57 -15.54
N ARG A 217 -12.95 12.30 -15.33
CA ARG A 217 -12.09 11.12 -15.42
C ARG A 217 -11.95 10.55 -16.82
N THR A 218 -12.79 10.95 -17.77
CA THR A 218 -12.79 10.39 -19.15
C THR A 218 -12.47 11.42 -20.22
N THR A 219 -12.38 12.70 -19.86
CA THR A 219 -12.06 13.80 -20.78
C THR A 219 -10.68 14.36 -20.42
N PRO A 220 -9.62 14.06 -21.19
CA PRO A 220 -8.31 14.65 -20.95
C PRO A 220 -8.31 16.15 -21.30
N LEU A 221 -7.27 16.87 -20.86
CA LEU A 221 -6.97 18.20 -21.39
C LEU A 221 -6.58 18.11 -22.86
N THR A 222 -6.95 19.12 -23.65
CA THR A 222 -6.50 19.26 -25.04
C THR A 222 -5.05 19.75 -25.09
N GLN A 223 -4.38 19.58 -26.23
CA GLN A 223 -3.02 20.09 -26.43
C GLN A 223 -2.92 21.61 -26.17
N ASP A 224 -3.90 22.39 -26.63
CA ASP A 224 -3.93 23.84 -26.41
C ASP A 224 -4.09 24.20 -24.92
N GLN A 225 -4.93 23.46 -24.18
CA GLN A 225 -5.11 23.66 -22.74
C GLN A 225 -3.83 23.34 -21.96
N VAL A 226 -3.15 22.26 -22.35
CA VAL A 226 -1.86 21.90 -21.76
C VAL A 226 -0.79 22.94 -22.10
N ALA A 227 -0.71 23.38 -23.35
CA ALA A 227 0.27 24.38 -23.80
C ALA A 227 0.11 25.71 -23.04
N ALA A 228 -1.13 26.17 -22.82
CA ALA A 228 -1.41 27.36 -22.03
C ALA A 228 -0.92 27.21 -20.57
N CYS A 229 -1.13 26.05 -19.94
CA CYS A 229 -0.62 25.79 -18.59
C CYS A 229 0.91 25.73 -18.55
N VAL A 230 1.54 25.11 -19.56
CA VAL A 230 3.01 25.03 -19.67
C VAL A 230 3.64 26.41 -19.81
N GLU A 231 3.05 27.28 -20.64
CA GLU A 231 3.48 28.66 -20.82
C GLU A 231 3.34 29.45 -19.50
N ALA A 232 2.16 29.39 -18.87
CA ALA A 232 1.88 30.09 -17.62
C ALA A 232 2.79 29.63 -16.47
N ALA A 233 3.05 28.33 -16.36
CA ALA A 233 3.88 27.75 -15.31
C ALA A 233 5.36 28.14 -15.41
N GLY A 234 5.87 28.33 -16.64
CA GLY A 234 7.24 28.77 -16.90
C GLY A 234 8.29 27.95 -16.13
N LEU A 235 8.19 26.61 -16.16
CA LEU A 235 8.98 25.73 -15.27
C LEU A 235 10.49 25.96 -15.30
N GLY A 236 11.04 26.44 -16.41
CA GLY A 236 12.48 26.62 -16.60
C GLY A 236 13.26 25.30 -16.72
N VAL A 237 12.57 24.16 -16.78
CA VAL A 237 13.13 22.81 -16.91
C VAL A 237 12.72 22.23 -18.25
N SER A 238 13.68 21.70 -19.00
CA SER A 238 13.44 21.11 -20.33
C SER A 238 13.53 19.58 -20.30
N LYS A 239 12.82 18.92 -21.23
CA LYS A 239 12.92 17.48 -21.46
C LYS A 239 14.37 17.04 -21.69
N THR A 240 15.07 17.75 -22.57
CA THR A 240 16.48 17.45 -22.92
C THR A 240 17.36 17.42 -21.68
N ARG A 241 17.22 18.41 -20.79
CA ARG A 241 17.99 18.47 -19.54
C ARG A 241 17.73 17.26 -18.64
N ILE A 242 16.46 16.85 -18.50
CA ILE A 242 16.11 15.69 -17.68
C ILE A 242 16.66 14.39 -18.27
N ILE A 243 16.57 14.22 -19.60
CA ILE A 243 17.10 13.04 -20.28
C ILE A 243 18.63 12.96 -20.18
N GLU A 244 19.34 14.08 -20.31
CA GLU A 244 20.79 14.16 -20.08
C GLU A 244 21.14 13.71 -18.66
N LEU A 245 20.52 14.31 -17.64
CA LEU A 245 20.73 13.95 -16.24
C LEU A 245 20.41 12.48 -15.93
N TRP A 246 19.39 11.93 -16.59
CA TRP A 246 19.03 10.53 -16.44
C TRP A 246 20.07 9.60 -17.10
N LYS A 247 20.57 9.93 -18.29
CA LYS A 247 21.64 9.16 -18.96
C LYS A 247 22.95 9.21 -18.18
N GLU A 248 23.39 10.39 -17.77
CA GLU A 248 24.57 10.58 -16.92
C GLU A 248 24.50 9.70 -15.67
N GLU A 249 23.34 9.68 -14.98
CA GLU A 249 23.14 8.82 -13.81
C GLU A 249 23.20 7.33 -14.14
N GLN A 250 22.65 6.91 -15.27
CA GLN A 250 22.68 5.49 -15.68
C GLN A 250 24.10 5.03 -16.01
N GLU A 251 24.94 5.93 -16.54
CA GLU A 251 26.35 5.68 -16.81
C GLU A 251 27.17 5.63 -15.51
N ASP A 252 26.97 6.60 -14.61
CA ASP A 252 27.71 6.70 -13.34
C ASP A 252 27.30 5.63 -12.32
N LEU A 253 26.00 5.32 -12.26
CA LEU A 253 25.40 4.38 -11.32
C LEU A 253 24.41 3.44 -12.02
N PRO A 254 24.90 2.50 -12.84
CA PRO A 254 24.05 1.54 -13.54
C PRO A 254 23.13 0.78 -12.58
N ILE A 255 21.92 0.44 -13.04
CA ILE A 255 20.96 -0.37 -12.25
C ILE A 255 21.58 -1.72 -11.86
N GLY A 256 22.43 -2.28 -12.71
CA GLY A 256 22.95 -3.63 -12.60
C GLY A 256 21.90 -4.69 -12.95
N GLU A 257 22.18 -5.94 -12.60
CA GLU A 257 21.29 -7.07 -12.84
C GLU A 257 20.35 -7.32 -11.65
N PHE A 258 19.11 -7.68 -11.97
CA PHE A 258 18.18 -8.20 -10.97
C PHE A 258 18.46 -9.68 -10.73
N GLU A 259 18.87 -10.01 -9.51
CA GLU A 259 19.10 -11.37 -9.06
C GLU A 259 18.11 -11.73 -7.97
N PHE A 260 17.58 -12.95 -8.04
CA PHE A 260 16.55 -13.41 -7.13
C PHE A 260 17.06 -14.49 -6.18
N SER A 261 16.64 -14.37 -4.94
CA SER A 261 16.71 -15.43 -3.93
C SER A 261 15.39 -15.52 -3.19
N ARG A 262 15.08 -16.68 -2.60
CA ARG A 262 13.92 -16.78 -1.70
C ARG A 262 14.22 -16.06 -0.37
N PRO A 263 13.22 -15.48 0.31
CA PRO A 263 13.37 -15.06 1.69
C PRO A 263 13.46 -16.29 2.61
N THR A 264 14.13 -16.16 3.74
CA THR A 264 14.08 -17.17 4.81
C THR A 264 12.82 -16.89 5.64
N PRO A 265 11.89 -17.86 5.80
CA PRO A 265 10.75 -17.68 6.71
C PRO A 265 11.20 -17.48 8.16
N PRO A 266 10.46 -16.69 8.97
CA PRO A 266 9.26 -15.96 8.58
C PRO A 266 9.56 -14.72 7.73
N ILE A 267 8.66 -14.37 6.82
CA ILE A 267 8.88 -13.23 5.91
C ILE A 267 8.90 -11.87 6.66
N SER A 268 8.34 -11.81 7.87
CA SER A 268 8.46 -10.69 8.79
C SER A 268 9.90 -10.20 8.99
N ASP A 269 10.86 -11.12 8.95
CA ASP A 269 12.28 -10.85 9.23
C ASP A 269 13.01 -10.22 8.04
N LEU A 270 12.35 -10.14 6.87
CA LEU A 270 12.92 -9.53 5.68
C LEU A 270 13.23 -8.05 5.89
N ASP A 271 14.50 -7.71 5.98
CA ASP A 271 14.92 -6.31 5.99
C ASP A 271 14.99 -5.73 4.57
N PHE A 272 14.04 -4.83 4.26
CA PHE A 272 14.02 -4.10 2.99
C PHE A 272 15.29 -3.26 2.79
N SER A 273 15.91 -2.77 3.86
CA SER A 273 17.09 -1.90 3.76
C SER A 273 18.26 -2.57 3.04
N LEU A 274 18.31 -3.91 3.10
CA LEU A 274 19.34 -4.75 2.50
C LEU A 274 19.04 -5.16 1.05
N LEU A 275 17.84 -4.85 0.53
CA LEU A 275 17.46 -5.16 -0.84
C LEU A 275 18.05 -4.15 -1.83
N SER A 276 18.44 -4.68 -2.98
CA SER A 276 18.93 -3.97 -4.17
C SER A 276 18.61 -4.83 -5.39
N ALA A 277 18.93 -4.38 -6.60
CA ALA A 277 18.75 -5.19 -7.82
C ALA A 277 19.34 -6.60 -7.66
N ALA A 278 20.62 -6.70 -7.30
CA ALA A 278 21.34 -7.96 -7.09
C ALA A 278 20.95 -8.73 -5.81
N LYS A 279 20.11 -8.16 -4.93
CA LYS A 279 19.66 -8.81 -3.68
C LYS A 279 18.13 -8.91 -3.60
N SER A 280 17.47 -8.90 -4.75
CA SER A 280 16.02 -8.94 -4.81
C SER A 280 15.49 -10.30 -4.32
N LYS A 281 14.26 -10.30 -3.82
CA LYS A 281 13.58 -11.53 -3.40
C LYS A 281 12.52 -11.92 -4.39
N ARG A 282 12.41 -13.20 -4.69
CA ARG A 282 11.31 -13.76 -5.48
C ARG A 282 10.84 -15.07 -4.89
N PHE A 283 9.53 -15.21 -4.72
CA PHE A 283 8.87 -16.39 -4.15
C PHE A 283 7.41 -16.39 -4.56
N GLU A 284 6.77 -17.56 -4.52
CA GLU A 284 5.31 -17.63 -4.57
C GLU A 284 4.75 -17.36 -3.17
N GLY A 285 3.76 -16.49 -3.06
CA GLY A 285 3.14 -16.14 -1.79
C GLY A 285 1.87 -15.34 -2.00
N VAL A 286 1.25 -14.90 -0.90
CA VAL A 286 0.02 -14.11 -0.96
C VAL A 286 0.37 -12.62 -0.87
N SER A 287 -0.18 -11.83 -1.80
CA SER A 287 -0.29 -10.36 -1.66
C SER A 287 -1.63 -10.03 -1.05
N LEU A 288 -1.67 -9.10 -0.10
CA LEU A 288 -2.87 -8.70 0.63
C LEU A 288 -2.98 -7.18 0.70
N TYR A 289 -4.18 -6.67 0.44
CA TYR A 289 -4.58 -5.28 0.65
C TYR A 289 -5.69 -5.21 1.70
N ALA A 290 -5.61 -4.24 2.61
CA ALA A 290 -6.65 -3.93 3.59
C ALA A 290 -6.85 -2.42 3.65
N ASP A 291 -7.98 -1.96 3.11
CA ASP A 291 -8.33 -0.56 2.88
C ASP A 291 -9.37 -0.09 3.90
N ILE A 292 -9.17 1.10 4.46
CA ILE A 292 -10.11 1.64 5.46
C ILE A 292 -11.25 2.28 4.68
N ASP A 293 -12.31 1.51 4.46
CA ASP A 293 -13.48 1.97 3.71
C ASP A 293 -14.12 3.16 4.42
N GLY A 294 -14.57 4.14 3.63
CA GLY A 294 -15.09 5.41 4.13
C GLY A 294 -14.05 6.41 4.63
N PHE A 295 -12.75 6.07 4.67
CA PHE A 295 -11.73 6.95 5.26
C PHE A 295 -11.58 8.29 4.53
N THR A 296 -11.77 8.33 3.21
CA THR A 296 -11.81 9.62 2.48
C THR A 296 -12.89 10.55 3.03
N ASN A 297 -14.13 10.04 3.16
CA ASN A 297 -15.24 10.85 3.65
C ASN A 297 -15.00 11.28 5.10
N PHE A 298 -14.38 10.40 5.90
CA PHE A 298 -13.96 10.71 7.25
C PHE A 298 -12.92 11.84 7.29
N VAL A 299 -11.94 11.85 6.39
CA VAL A 299 -10.99 12.96 6.23
C VAL A 299 -11.72 14.26 5.88
N ASP A 300 -12.58 14.24 4.86
CA ASP A 300 -13.29 15.43 4.40
C ASP A 300 -14.16 16.06 5.48
N LYS A 301 -14.77 15.24 6.37
CA LYS A 301 -15.58 15.71 7.50
C LYS A 301 -14.78 16.40 8.61
N HIS A 302 -13.51 16.06 8.81
CA HIS A 302 -12.74 16.52 9.98
C HIS A 302 -11.52 17.38 9.64
N LEU A 303 -11.12 17.48 8.37
CA LEU A 303 -9.88 18.14 7.96
C LEU A 303 -9.78 19.59 8.49
N ASP A 304 -10.88 20.32 8.45
CA ASP A 304 -10.94 21.72 8.88
C ASP A 304 -11.20 21.85 10.39
N GLU A 305 -12.19 21.14 10.91
CA GLU A 305 -12.69 21.34 12.27
C GLU A 305 -11.93 20.53 13.35
N ASP A 306 -11.49 19.31 13.04
CA ASP A 306 -10.77 18.43 13.98
C ASP A 306 -9.70 17.55 13.29
N PRO A 307 -8.66 18.18 12.70
CA PRO A 307 -7.58 17.43 12.05
C PRO A 307 -6.77 16.57 13.04
N GLN A 308 -6.81 16.86 14.35
CA GLN A 308 -6.17 16.06 15.38
C GLN A 308 -6.80 14.66 15.46
N HIS A 309 -8.12 14.58 15.35
CA HIS A 309 -8.84 13.31 15.31
C HIS A 309 -8.39 12.45 14.10
N LEU A 310 -8.20 13.05 12.93
CA LEU A 310 -7.68 12.34 11.75
C LEU A 310 -6.32 11.69 12.02
N VAL A 311 -5.38 12.43 12.62
CA VAL A 311 -4.05 11.93 12.94
C VAL A 311 -4.12 10.76 13.93
N ARG A 312 -4.98 10.88 14.96
CA ARG A 312 -5.18 9.83 15.97
C ARG A 312 -5.74 8.56 15.35
N ALA A 313 -6.86 8.67 14.64
CA ALA A 313 -7.54 7.55 14.02
C ALA A 313 -6.60 6.84 13.04
N LEU A 314 -5.96 7.59 12.16
CA LEU A 314 -5.05 7.01 11.18
C LEU A 314 -3.87 6.27 11.81
N HIS A 315 -3.21 6.92 12.79
CA HIS A 315 -2.04 6.33 13.44
C HIS A 315 -2.40 5.04 14.18
N VAL A 316 -3.51 5.03 14.92
CA VAL A 316 -3.98 3.88 15.69
C VAL A 316 -4.38 2.74 14.76
N LEU A 317 -5.26 3.00 13.79
CA LEU A 317 -5.77 1.99 12.87
C LEU A 317 -4.63 1.35 12.07
N ARG A 318 -3.80 2.15 11.40
CA ARG A 318 -2.68 1.61 10.62
C ARG A 318 -1.67 0.86 11.46
N SER A 319 -1.33 1.39 12.63
CA SER A 319 -0.34 0.74 13.51
C SER A 319 -0.83 -0.64 13.95
N GLU A 320 -2.13 -0.80 14.17
CA GLU A 320 -2.71 -2.09 14.55
C GLU A 320 -2.82 -3.04 13.35
N LEU A 321 -3.24 -2.56 12.17
CA LEU A 321 -3.27 -3.38 10.96
C LEU A 321 -1.87 -3.91 10.58
N ASP A 322 -0.82 -3.09 10.67
CA ASP A 322 0.58 -3.52 10.51
C ASP A 322 0.98 -4.54 11.58
N ALA A 323 0.57 -4.33 12.83
CA ALA A 323 0.91 -5.24 13.92
C ALA A 323 0.26 -6.62 13.75
N VAL A 324 -0.97 -6.70 13.24
CA VAL A 324 -1.62 -7.99 12.92
C VAL A 324 -0.81 -8.72 11.85
N VAL A 325 -0.56 -8.09 10.70
CA VAL A 325 0.21 -8.75 9.62
C VAL A 325 1.60 -9.15 10.10
N HIS A 326 2.31 -8.25 10.79
CA HIS A 326 3.71 -8.46 11.12
C HIS A 326 3.95 -9.33 12.36
N LEU A 327 3.26 -9.05 13.47
CA LEU A 327 3.53 -9.69 14.76
C LEU A 327 2.66 -10.95 14.97
N ASP A 328 1.43 -10.95 14.46
CA ASP A 328 0.48 -12.03 14.74
C ASP A 328 0.55 -13.12 13.66
N PHE A 329 0.80 -12.73 12.40
CA PHE A 329 0.83 -13.61 11.23
C PHE A 329 2.20 -13.72 10.55
N ALA A 330 3.24 -13.15 11.16
CA ALA A 330 4.62 -13.21 10.67
C ALA A 330 4.79 -12.78 9.18
N GLY A 331 3.85 -11.99 8.69
CA GLY A 331 3.84 -11.39 7.38
C GLY A 331 4.74 -10.16 7.32
N ARG A 332 4.79 -9.56 6.13
CA ARG A 332 5.58 -8.37 5.90
C ARG A 332 4.75 -7.27 5.26
N ARG A 333 4.57 -6.17 5.99
CA ARG A 333 4.08 -4.92 5.40
C ARG A 333 5.08 -4.39 4.39
N ILE A 334 4.61 -4.19 3.16
CA ILE A 334 5.34 -3.51 2.11
C ILE A 334 5.32 -2.00 2.40
N ARG A 335 4.12 -1.41 2.45
CA ARG A 335 3.86 0.02 2.62
C ARG A 335 2.41 0.29 3.05
N PHE A 336 2.12 1.55 3.33
CA PHE A 336 0.77 2.12 3.32
C PHE A 336 0.61 2.98 2.07
N ILE A 337 -0.57 2.95 1.44
CA ILE A 337 -0.91 3.76 0.25
C ILE A 337 -2.14 4.55 0.61
N GLY A 338 -1.95 5.79 1.06
CA GLY A 338 -3.02 6.39 1.86
C GLY A 338 -3.32 5.47 3.03
N ASP A 339 -4.57 5.38 3.44
CA ASP A 339 -5.06 4.54 4.54
C ASP A 339 -4.98 3.03 4.30
N CYS A 340 -4.76 2.60 3.06
CA CYS A 340 -4.67 1.20 2.69
C CYS A 340 -3.34 0.54 3.07
N LEU A 341 -3.40 -0.60 3.76
CA LEU A 341 -2.27 -1.49 4.05
C LEU A 341 -1.97 -2.39 2.85
N GLN A 342 -0.70 -2.47 2.45
CA GLN A 342 -0.22 -3.54 1.57
C GLN A 342 0.74 -4.48 2.32
N GLY A 343 0.42 -5.78 2.33
CA GLY A 343 1.20 -6.83 2.98
C GLY A 343 1.47 -8.03 2.09
N VAL A 344 2.41 -8.88 2.53
CA VAL A 344 2.67 -10.19 1.93
C VAL A 344 2.78 -11.27 3.01
N LEU A 345 2.36 -12.48 2.65
CA LEU A 345 2.38 -13.68 3.50
C LEU A 345 3.03 -14.85 2.76
N LEU A 346 3.70 -15.72 3.53
CA LEU A 346 4.43 -16.88 3.02
C LEU A 346 4.54 -17.94 4.11
N GLU A 347 3.93 -19.10 3.86
CA GLU A 347 4.19 -20.35 4.60
C GLU A 347 5.08 -21.30 3.78
N GLY A 348 5.77 -22.19 4.48
CA GLY A 348 6.64 -23.20 3.88
C GLY A 348 8.09 -23.09 4.36
N THR A 349 9.03 -23.33 3.44
CA THR A 349 10.46 -23.39 3.77
C THR A 349 11.25 -22.34 2.99
N SER A 350 12.56 -22.24 3.28
CA SER A 350 13.47 -21.43 2.45
C SER A 350 13.61 -21.94 1.00
N LYS A 351 13.03 -23.11 0.68
CA LYS A 351 13.13 -23.75 -0.64
C LYS A 351 11.81 -23.75 -1.41
N GLU A 352 10.69 -23.89 -0.72
CA GLU A 352 9.37 -24.02 -1.35
C GLU A 352 8.28 -23.30 -0.55
N THR A 353 7.20 -22.96 -1.23
CA THR A 353 6.01 -22.35 -0.63
C THR A 353 5.00 -23.46 -0.38
N ASP A 354 4.46 -23.53 0.83
CA ASP A 354 3.26 -24.32 1.10
C ASP A 354 2.05 -23.45 0.72
N THR A 355 1.54 -23.64 -0.50
CA THR A 355 0.50 -22.77 -1.07
C THR A 355 -0.81 -22.88 -0.31
N GLU A 356 -1.22 -24.09 0.06
CA GLU A 356 -2.44 -24.35 0.82
C GLU A 356 -2.34 -23.70 2.21
N ALA A 357 -1.24 -23.94 2.94
CA ALA A 357 -1.03 -23.33 4.25
C ALA A 357 -0.91 -21.80 4.17
N THR A 358 -0.28 -21.26 3.12
CA THR A 358 -0.18 -19.81 2.90
C THR A 358 -1.56 -19.20 2.70
N VAL A 359 -2.43 -19.83 1.90
CA VAL A 359 -3.80 -19.35 1.68
C VAL A 359 -4.63 -19.45 2.95
N SER A 360 -4.60 -20.59 3.67
CA SER A 360 -5.34 -20.74 4.93
C SER A 360 -4.87 -19.75 6.01
N THR A 361 -3.57 -19.43 6.05
CA THR A 361 -3.02 -18.39 6.93
C THR A 361 -3.48 -17.00 6.50
N ALA A 362 -3.58 -16.73 5.19
CA ALA A 362 -4.12 -15.46 4.69
C ALA A 362 -5.59 -15.24 5.04
N VAL A 363 -6.42 -16.29 5.00
CA VAL A 363 -7.83 -16.22 5.44
C VAL A 363 -7.92 -15.85 6.92
N GLN A 364 -7.14 -16.52 7.77
CA GLN A 364 -7.08 -16.21 9.20
C GLN A 364 -6.51 -14.81 9.48
N CYS A 365 -5.53 -14.36 8.71
CA CYS A 365 -4.98 -13.00 8.80
C CYS A 365 -6.03 -11.95 8.43
N ALA A 366 -6.82 -12.18 7.38
CA ALA A 366 -7.92 -11.30 6.99
C ALA A 366 -8.99 -11.21 8.10
N GLY A 367 -9.35 -12.35 8.72
CA GLY A 367 -10.24 -12.38 9.88
C GLY A 367 -9.69 -11.59 11.07
N ALA A 368 -8.41 -11.78 11.38
CA ALA A 368 -7.73 -11.05 12.45
C ALA A 368 -7.63 -9.55 12.19
N LEU A 369 -7.39 -9.12 10.95
CA LEU A 369 -7.40 -7.71 10.57
C LEU A 369 -8.77 -7.09 10.85
N ARG A 370 -9.86 -7.77 10.46
CA ARG A 370 -11.23 -7.32 10.73
C ARG A 370 -11.55 -7.26 12.22
N SER A 371 -11.20 -8.30 12.99
CA SER A 371 -11.39 -8.30 14.45
C SER A 371 -10.59 -7.19 15.13
N SER A 372 -9.31 -7.02 14.79
CA SER A 372 -8.50 -5.94 15.34
C SER A 372 -9.03 -4.56 14.97
N PHE A 373 -9.54 -4.40 13.75
CA PHE A 373 -10.15 -3.15 13.31
C PHE A 373 -11.38 -2.81 14.13
N ALA A 374 -12.29 -3.76 14.36
CA ALA A 374 -13.46 -3.55 15.21
C ALA A 374 -13.08 -3.11 16.64
N VAL A 375 -12.10 -3.79 17.24
CA VAL A 375 -11.59 -3.42 18.57
C VAL A 375 -10.93 -2.03 18.58
N ALA A 376 -10.26 -1.66 17.48
CA ALA A 376 -9.66 -0.34 17.34
C ALA A 376 -10.70 0.77 17.20
N ILE A 377 -11.79 0.53 16.46
CA ILE A 377 -12.94 1.44 16.35
C ILE A 377 -13.59 1.64 17.71
N ASP A 378 -13.89 0.56 18.45
CA ASP A 378 -14.46 0.65 19.79
C ASP A 378 -13.56 1.44 20.74
N TYR A 379 -12.25 1.18 20.68
CA TYR A 379 -11.27 1.90 21.50
C TYR A 379 -11.24 3.40 21.16
N LEU A 380 -11.19 3.77 19.87
CA LEU A 380 -11.21 5.16 19.43
C LEU A 380 -12.51 5.86 19.85
N ASN A 381 -13.67 5.22 19.64
CA ASN A 381 -14.97 5.74 20.06
C ASN A 381 -15.01 5.97 21.58
N SER A 382 -14.41 5.08 22.38
CA SER A 382 -14.33 5.23 23.84
C SER A 382 -13.46 6.42 24.30
N GLU A 383 -12.49 6.85 23.47
CA GLU A 383 -11.68 8.05 23.69
C GLU A 383 -12.31 9.31 23.06
N GLY A 384 -13.55 9.23 22.56
CA GLY A 384 -14.30 10.34 21.97
C GLY A 384 -14.08 10.55 20.47
N SER A 385 -13.37 9.64 19.79
CA SER A 385 -13.14 9.67 18.35
C SER A 385 -14.26 8.94 17.61
N ILE A 386 -15.29 9.67 17.15
CA ILE A 386 -16.43 9.11 16.41
C ILE A 386 -15.97 8.52 15.07
N THR A 387 -15.92 7.18 14.96
CA THR A 387 -15.39 6.44 13.81
C THR A 387 -16.37 5.39 13.27
N GLU A 388 -17.64 5.47 13.66
CA GLU A 388 -18.66 4.44 13.40
C GLU A 388 -18.97 4.16 11.92
N GLU A 389 -18.65 5.09 11.01
CA GLU A 389 -18.85 4.92 9.56
C GLU A 389 -17.68 4.22 8.86
N LEU A 390 -16.55 3.98 9.55
CA LEU A 390 -15.38 3.37 8.94
C LEU A 390 -15.54 1.84 8.85
N GLY A 391 -15.13 1.29 7.71
CA GLY A 391 -15.06 -0.14 7.48
C GLY A 391 -13.66 -0.61 7.08
N LEU A 392 -13.53 -1.90 6.82
CA LEU A 392 -12.30 -2.51 6.32
C LEU A 392 -12.61 -3.46 5.15
N ALA A 393 -12.23 -3.03 3.95
CA ALA A 393 -12.30 -3.82 2.72
C ALA A 393 -10.99 -4.58 2.53
N ILE A 394 -11.04 -5.91 2.37
CA ILE A 394 -9.84 -6.75 2.30
C ILE A 394 -9.83 -7.57 1.01
N GLY A 395 -8.69 -7.63 0.33
CA GLY A 395 -8.50 -8.48 -0.85
C GLY A 395 -7.12 -9.11 -0.87
N PHE A 396 -7.03 -10.37 -1.28
CA PHE A 396 -5.75 -11.06 -1.37
C PHE A 396 -5.70 -12.07 -2.52
N GLU A 397 -4.50 -12.33 -3.05
CA GLU A 397 -4.28 -13.25 -4.16
C GLU A 397 -2.91 -13.94 -4.01
N LEU A 398 -2.85 -15.18 -4.48
CA LEU A 398 -1.66 -16.02 -4.52
C LEU A 398 -0.94 -15.88 -5.86
N GLY A 399 0.38 -15.75 -5.81
CA GLY A 399 1.21 -15.95 -7.00
C GLY A 399 2.67 -15.60 -6.80
N PRO A 400 3.46 -15.62 -7.88
CA PRO A 400 4.84 -15.17 -7.85
C PRO A 400 4.92 -13.67 -7.49
N LEU A 401 5.71 -13.35 -6.49
CA LEU A 401 5.99 -11.99 -6.03
C LEU A 401 7.48 -11.71 -6.14
N ALA A 402 7.83 -10.50 -6.59
CA ALA A 402 9.19 -9.98 -6.55
C ALA A 402 9.28 -8.73 -5.67
N LEU A 403 10.19 -8.76 -4.69
CA LEU A 403 10.44 -7.68 -3.73
C LEU A 403 11.83 -7.09 -3.95
N SER A 404 11.91 -5.77 -4.04
CA SER A 404 13.19 -5.05 -4.20
C SER A 404 13.11 -3.63 -3.66
N ARG A 405 14.17 -2.84 -3.91
CA ARG A 405 14.19 -1.40 -3.74
C ARG A 405 14.66 -0.72 -5.03
N LEU A 406 13.90 0.27 -5.49
CA LEU A 406 14.07 0.92 -6.80
C LEU A 406 14.37 2.42 -6.65
N GLY A 407 14.89 3.03 -7.70
CA GLY A 407 15.14 4.48 -7.79
C GLY A 407 16.61 4.86 -7.59
N MET A 408 16.81 6.04 -7.00
CA MET A 408 18.11 6.67 -6.83
C MET A 408 18.80 6.21 -5.54
N LYS A 409 20.14 6.10 -5.55
CA LYS A 409 20.93 5.87 -4.32
C LYS A 409 20.62 6.99 -3.31
N GLY A 410 20.34 6.61 -2.06
CA GLY A 410 19.91 7.55 -1.02
C GLY A 410 18.39 7.82 -0.98
N SER A 411 17.68 7.57 -2.08
CA SER A 411 16.22 7.81 -2.21
C SER A 411 15.46 6.58 -2.71
N LEU A 412 16.01 5.39 -2.46
CA LEU A 412 15.46 4.11 -2.90
C LEU A 412 14.14 3.78 -2.19
N VAL A 413 13.11 3.50 -2.97
CA VAL A 413 11.75 3.15 -2.52
C VAL A 413 11.56 1.64 -2.54
N ARG A 414 10.75 1.10 -1.61
CA ARG A 414 10.39 -0.32 -1.62
C ARG A 414 9.53 -0.62 -2.85
N CYS A 415 9.65 -1.82 -3.40
CA CYS A 415 8.81 -2.29 -4.49
C CYS A 415 8.37 -3.73 -4.23
N ALA A 416 7.09 -4.01 -4.50
CA ALA A 416 6.52 -5.35 -4.56
C ALA A 416 5.72 -5.46 -5.85
N THR A 417 6.13 -6.33 -6.76
CA THR A 417 5.49 -6.49 -8.08
C THR A 417 5.15 -7.95 -8.36
N GLY A 418 4.16 -8.15 -9.23
CA GLY A 418 3.62 -9.45 -9.61
C GLY A 418 2.14 -9.33 -9.98
N ARG A 419 1.61 -10.28 -10.77
CA ARG A 419 0.19 -10.32 -11.16
C ARG A 419 -0.71 -10.42 -9.91
N ALA A 420 -0.27 -11.17 -8.90
CA ALA A 420 -0.97 -11.27 -7.62
C ALA A 420 -1.05 -9.92 -6.86
N VAL A 421 -0.09 -9.02 -7.05
CA VAL A 421 -0.14 -7.67 -6.45
C VAL A 421 -1.26 -6.83 -7.08
N LEU A 422 -1.40 -6.89 -8.40
CA LEU A 422 -2.48 -6.17 -9.10
C LEU A 422 -3.85 -6.81 -8.83
N ALA A 423 -3.92 -8.14 -8.84
CA ALA A 423 -5.15 -8.88 -8.62
C ALA A 423 -5.67 -8.71 -7.18
N SER A 424 -4.82 -8.80 -6.16
CA SER A 424 -5.24 -8.60 -4.75
C SER A 424 -5.86 -7.22 -4.50
N GLU A 425 -5.30 -6.16 -5.12
CA GLU A 425 -5.89 -4.83 -5.06
C GLU A 425 -7.23 -4.77 -5.82
N ALA A 426 -7.34 -5.41 -6.98
CA ALA A 426 -8.59 -5.49 -7.73
C ALA A 426 -9.69 -6.23 -6.96
N GLU A 427 -9.36 -7.30 -6.22
CA GLU A 427 -10.30 -8.01 -5.36
C GLU A 427 -10.72 -7.15 -4.16
N GLN A 428 -9.77 -6.40 -3.55
CA GLN A 428 -10.08 -5.48 -2.45
C GLN A 428 -11.05 -4.37 -2.89
N ARG A 429 -10.84 -3.76 -4.06
CA ARG A 429 -11.69 -2.67 -4.57
C ARG A 429 -13.13 -3.08 -4.85
N GLN A 430 -13.40 -4.38 -4.97
CA GLN A 430 -14.75 -4.92 -5.15
C GLN A 430 -15.48 -5.20 -3.82
N CYS A 431 -14.81 -4.97 -2.69
CA CYS A 431 -15.34 -5.12 -1.35
C CYS A 431 -15.84 -3.78 -0.81
N ASP A 432 -16.94 -3.83 -0.05
CA ASP A 432 -17.29 -2.77 0.90
C ASP A 432 -16.57 -2.97 2.24
N GLY A 433 -16.80 -2.05 3.18
CA GLY A 433 -16.21 -2.05 4.52
C GLY A 433 -16.45 -3.29 5.40
N VAL A 434 -17.30 -4.24 4.99
CA VAL A 434 -17.52 -5.50 5.73
C VAL A 434 -17.09 -6.73 4.95
N GLN A 435 -16.57 -6.56 3.72
CA GLN A 435 -16.27 -7.66 2.81
C GLN A 435 -14.78 -8.00 2.72
N THR A 436 -14.53 -9.29 2.49
CA THR A 436 -13.22 -9.86 2.17
C THR A 436 -13.33 -10.66 0.87
N ALA A 437 -12.44 -10.42 -0.09
CA ALA A 437 -12.38 -11.15 -1.36
C ALA A 437 -11.06 -11.93 -1.54
N ILE A 438 -11.15 -13.05 -2.26
CA ILE A 438 -10.03 -13.93 -2.59
C ILE A 438 -9.85 -14.01 -4.11
N GLY A 439 -8.61 -13.86 -4.56
CA GLY A 439 -8.28 -14.03 -5.96
C GLY A 439 -8.43 -15.47 -6.44
N GLU A 440 -8.59 -15.64 -7.76
CA GLU A 440 -8.88 -16.94 -8.38
C GLU A 440 -7.78 -17.97 -8.08
N LYS A 441 -6.50 -17.58 -8.11
CA LYS A 441 -5.40 -18.54 -7.87
C LYS A 441 -5.36 -18.98 -6.41
N ALA A 442 -5.55 -18.06 -5.47
CA ALA A 442 -5.65 -18.36 -4.06
C ALA A 442 -6.86 -19.26 -3.77
N TYR A 443 -8.02 -18.97 -4.36
CA TYR A 443 -9.22 -19.79 -4.21
C TYR A 443 -9.01 -21.23 -4.69
N ASN A 444 -8.38 -21.40 -5.86
CA ASN A 444 -8.09 -22.70 -6.44
C ASN A 444 -7.03 -23.48 -5.64
N ALA A 445 -6.04 -22.79 -5.07
CA ALA A 445 -4.97 -23.40 -4.27
C ALA A 445 -5.35 -23.65 -2.80
N GLY A 446 -6.41 -23.01 -2.29
CA GLY A 446 -6.86 -23.18 -0.91
C GLY A 446 -7.45 -24.57 -0.65
N THR A 447 -7.67 -24.90 0.63
CA THR A 447 -8.40 -26.12 1.02
C THR A 447 -9.86 -26.09 0.56
N ASP A 448 -10.53 -27.24 0.62
CA ASP A 448 -12.01 -27.28 0.49
C ASP A 448 -12.70 -26.37 1.51
N ALA A 449 -12.11 -26.20 2.69
CA ALA A 449 -12.62 -25.31 3.72
C ALA A 449 -12.56 -23.85 3.29
N VAL A 450 -11.42 -23.40 2.76
CA VAL A 450 -11.27 -22.05 2.18
C VAL A 450 -12.30 -21.83 1.08
N ARG A 451 -12.45 -22.77 0.14
CA ARG A 451 -13.44 -22.64 -0.96
C ARG A 451 -14.88 -22.55 -0.45
N ARG A 452 -15.22 -23.23 0.64
CA ARG A 452 -16.56 -23.14 1.25
C ARG A 452 -16.84 -21.77 1.85
N VAL A 453 -15.87 -21.18 2.55
CA VAL A 453 -16.02 -19.84 3.17
C VAL A 453 -16.29 -18.76 2.11
N PHE A 454 -15.54 -18.79 1.01
CA PHE A 454 -15.64 -17.75 -0.02
C PHE A 454 -16.69 -18.05 -1.10
N ALA A 455 -17.19 -19.29 -1.17
CA ALA A 455 -18.10 -19.78 -2.19
C ALA A 455 -17.65 -19.47 -3.64
N SER A 456 -18.53 -19.69 -4.62
CA SER A 456 -18.25 -19.38 -6.03
C SER A 456 -17.98 -17.91 -6.29
N ASP A 457 -18.53 -17.04 -5.44
CA ASP A 457 -18.47 -15.58 -5.60
C ASP A 457 -17.11 -15.02 -5.16
N ARG A 458 -16.26 -15.86 -4.54
CA ARG A 458 -14.91 -15.53 -4.07
C ARG A 458 -14.90 -14.32 -3.12
N LYS A 459 -15.99 -14.13 -2.39
CA LYS A 459 -16.20 -12.99 -1.50
C LYS A 459 -17.11 -13.37 -0.33
N VAL A 460 -16.77 -12.90 0.86
CA VAL A 460 -17.51 -13.16 2.09
C VAL A 460 -17.63 -11.88 2.92
N ALA A 461 -18.75 -11.71 3.61
CA ALA A 461 -18.99 -10.57 4.50
C ALA A 461 -18.76 -10.99 5.97
N ASN A 462 -18.34 -10.03 6.81
CA ASN A 462 -18.18 -10.19 8.25
C ASN A 462 -17.27 -11.34 8.67
N LEU A 463 -16.29 -11.70 7.84
CA LEU A 463 -15.28 -12.70 8.19
C LEU A 463 -14.33 -12.11 9.24
N ASP A 464 -14.66 -12.33 10.51
CA ASP A 464 -13.80 -12.03 11.66
C ASP A 464 -12.86 -13.20 11.97
N TYR A 465 -12.00 -13.06 12.98
CA TYR A 465 -11.01 -14.08 13.31
C TYR A 465 -11.63 -15.38 13.84
N ALA A 466 -12.69 -15.28 14.64
CA ALA A 466 -13.37 -16.46 15.19
C ALA A 466 -14.01 -17.26 14.05
N ALA A 467 -14.78 -16.59 13.18
CA ALA A 467 -15.37 -17.20 11.99
C ALA A 467 -14.28 -17.82 11.09
N ALA A 468 -13.20 -17.08 10.80
CA ALA A 468 -12.12 -17.58 9.96
C ALA A 468 -11.43 -18.84 10.51
N VAL A 469 -11.26 -18.96 11.83
CA VAL A 469 -10.64 -20.15 12.44
C VAL A 469 -11.65 -21.29 12.57
N GLU A 470 -12.84 -21.02 13.10
CA GLU A 470 -13.85 -22.04 13.39
C GLU A 470 -14.41 -22.69 12.13
N GLU A 471 -14.77 -21.89 11.11
CA GLU A 471 -15.32 -22.42 9.86
C GLU A 471 -14.29 -23.26 9.09
N LEU A 472 -13.03 -22.81 9.05
CA LEU A 472 -11.94 -23.56 8.44
C LEU A 472 -11.68 -24.86 9.20
N ALA A 473 -11.55 -24.80 10.52
CA ALA A 473 -11.27 -25.96 11.35
C ALA A 473 -12.39 -27.01 11.28
N ALA A 474 -13.66 -26.57 11.35
CA ALA A 474 -14.84 -27.43 11.23
C ALA A 474 -14.91 -28.13 9.86
N SER A 475 -14.45 -27.45 8.81
CA SER A 475 -14.38 -27.99 7.45
C SER A 475 -13.10 -28.78 7.15
N GLY A 476 -12.23 -28.97 8.14
CA GLY A 476 -11.10 -29.90 8.03
C GLY A 476 -9.72 -29.26 7.84
N ASP A 477 -9.64 -27.93 7.74
CA ASP A 477 -8.39 -27.21 7.44
C ASP A 477 -7.30 -27.48 8.50
N PRO A 478 -6.10 -27.94 8.10
CA PRO A 478 -5.05 -28.33 9.04
C PRO A 478 -4.46 -27.14 9.79
N VAL A 479 -4.33 -25.97 9.15
CA VAL A 479 -3.76 -24.77 9.78
C VAL A 479 -4.72 -24.25 10.86
N ALA A 480 -6.00 -24.10 10.53
CA ALA A 480 -7.00 -23.64 11.48
C ALA A 480 -7.23 -24.63 12.64
N LYS A 481 -7.20 -25.95 12.37
CA LYS A 481 -7.25 -26.96 13.43
C LYS A 481 -6.09 -26.86 14.40
N ALA A 482 -4.87 -26.61 13.91
CA ALA A 482 -3.70 -26.44 14.76
C ALA A 482 -3.84 -25.19 15.65
N VAL A 483 -4.36 -24.09 15.11
CA VAL A 483 -4.67 -22.87 15.87
C VAL A 483 -5.71 -23.13 16.95
N LEU A 484 -6.83 -23.78 16.59
CA LEU A 484 -7.90 -24.10 17.53
C LEU A 484 -7.43 -25.05 18.65
N ALA A 485 -6.63 -26.07 18.31
CA ALA A 485 -6.05 -26.98 19.29
C ALA A 485 -5.09 -26.26 20.27
N ALA A 486 -4.27 -25.35 19.76
CA ALA A 486 -3.39 -24.53 20.60
C ALA A 486 -4.20 -23.62 21.55
N HIS A 487 -5.31 -23.04 21.07
CA HIS A 487 -6.20 -22.23 21.89
C HIS A 487 -6.80 -23.03 23.06
N TYR A 488 -7.33 -24.24 22.80
CA TYR A 488 -7.84 -25.11 23.86
C TYR A 488 -6.77 -25.58 24.84
N ALA A 489 -5.54 -25.82 24.38
CA ALA A 489 -4.43 -26.20 25.24
C ALA A 489 -4.02 -25.08 26.21
N GLU A 490 -4.08 -23.81 25.78
CA GLU A 490 -3.83 -22.65 26.65
C GLU A 490 -4.95 -22.43 27.69
N ALA A 491 -6.20 -22.76 27.34
CA ALA A 491 -7.36 -22.61 28.21
C ALA A 491 -7.55 -23.76 29.22
N ALA A 492 -6.91 -24.92 28.99
CA ALA A 492 -7.00 -26.05 29.88
C ALA A 492 -6.27 -25.77 31.21
N PRO A 493 -6.90 -26.03 32.38
CA PRO A 493 -6.20 -25.94 33.65
C PRO A 493 -5.03 -26.93 33.66
N ALA A 494 -3.88 -26.53 34.23
CA ALA A 494 -2.71 -27.39 34.34
C ALA A 494 -3.07 -28.66 35.11
N VAL A 495 -3.34 -29.75 34.38
CA VAL A 495 -3.46 -31.07 34.98
C VAL A 495 -2.05 -31.49 35.35
N VAL A 496 -1.72 -31.42 36.64
CA VAL A 496 -0.52 -32.06 37.18
C VAL A 496 -0.62 -33.54 36.78
N PRO A 497 0.32 -34.10 35.99
CA PRO A 497 0.33 -35.53 35.75
C PRO A 497 0.45 -36.19 37.12
N GLY A 498 -0.60 -36.89 37.55
CA GLY A 498 -0.55 -37.68 38.76
C GLY A 498 0.66 -38.59 38.64
N LEU A 499 1.57 -38.52 39.61
CA LEU A 499 2.68 -39.44 39.75
C LEU A 499 2.12 -40.86 39.59
N GLU A 500 2.38 -41.50 38.45
CA GLU A 500 2.27 -42.94 38.31
C GLU A 500 3.25 -43.53 39.33
N GLN A 501 2.76 -43.79 40.54
CA GLN A 501 3.48 -44.65 41.45
C GLN A 501 3.48 -46.04 40.80
N PRO A 502 4.64 -46.62 40.46
CA PRO A 502 4.67 -47.99 39.98
C PRO A 502 4.16 -48.89 41.11
N ILE A 503 3.09 -49.63 40.83
CA ILE A 503 2.58 -50.69 41.71
C ILE A 503 3.73 -51.67 41.94
N ARG A 504 4.29 -51.66 43.15
CA ARG A 504 5.22 -52.70 43.59
C ARG A 504 4.40 -53.84 44.21
N PRO A 505 4.47 -55.07 43.69
CA PRO A 505 3.85 -56.20 44.36
C PRO A 505 4.58 -56.47 45.67
N HIS A 506 3.82 -56.57 46.77
CA HIS A 506 4.31 -57.06 48.04
C HIS A 506 4.73 -58.53 47.88
N SER A 507 6.01 -58.81 48.12
CA SER A 507 6.49 -60.16 48.38
C SER A 507 6.37 -60.42 49.88
N ASP A 508 5.42 -61.27 50.26
CA ASP A 508 5.32 -61.80 51.61
C ASP A 508 6.51 -62.73 51.92
N ILE A 509 7.11 -62.53 53.08
CA ILE A 509 8.12 -63.40 53.67
C ILE A 509 7.38 -64.36 54.61
N HIS A 510 7.43 -65.65 54.31
CA HIS A 510 7.48 -66.71 55.32
C HIS A 510 8.35 -67.87 54.83
#